data_AF-A0A3C0L3M2-F1
#
_entry.id   AF-A0A3C0L3M2-F1
#
_cell.length_a   1.000
_cell.length_b   1.000
_cell.length_c   1.000
_cell.angle_alpha   90.00
_cell.angle_beta   90.00
_cell.angle_gamma   90.00
#
_symmetry.space_group_name_H-M   'P 1'
#
loop_
_entity.id
_entity.type
_entity.pdbx_description
1 polymer ?
#
loop_
_entity_poly.entity_id
_entity_poly.type
_entity_poly.pdbx_seq_one_letter_code
_entity_poly.pdbx_strand_id
1 'polypeptide(L)'
;QEEDMRLLYVAMTRARYLTLLGLGASKGFQASPAAQLLGYPLTDPLAALSQLPESQFRLCLDDAPSNHSAEPHLAAAENWLPALTKPVVHNTWQLHSYTRIVKTQLQPAAPIPPLPTSNADYVRGFDDDEPEPVEQQNLPERDTLDAYVTQSFPRGPHVGVLMHQLLENIDFSAPVAAFDHAIDSLRARLNLKAGDMPLLRQWLKAILRQRLTPTGLTLQGLPFSDRSDELEFHFPVHGAPKLIEAAKQFGYLTDLETAPLQLEGMMTGSIDLLCRHQGRYYVIDYKTNHLGNAPSDYAAEALTASIRHHQYDLQYLLYCVAVKKILALRQPKVPFEDLFGGVVYLFLRGMTGSPDGGVHFDPVPIALIEALEAGLN
;
A
#
# COMPACT_ATOMS: atom_id res chain seq x y z
N GLN A 1 -7.23 -19.41 -6.92
CA GLN A 1 -7.56 -19.69 -8.34
C GLN A 1 -6.63 -18.97 -9.30
N GLU A 2 -6.55 -17.63 -9.33
CA GLU A 2 -5.58 -16.93 -10.20
C GLU A 2 -4.11 -17.26 -9.87
N GLU A 3 -3.77 -17.33 -8.59
CA GLU A 3 -2.43 -17.72 -8.16
C GLU A 3 -2.09 -19.18 -8.52
N ASP A 4 -3.05 -20.09 -8.39
CA ASP A 4 -2.86 -21.49 -8.77
C ASP A 4 -2.67 -21.65 -10.29
N MET A 5 -3.33 -20.82 -11.10
CA MET A 5 -3.08 -20.73 -12.55
C MET A 5 -1.67 -20.20 -12.84
N ARG A 6 -1.23 -19.16 -12.12
CA ARG A 6 0.13 -18.59 -12.27
C ARG A 6 1.19 -19.63 -11.92
N LEU A 7 1.01 -20.38 -10.83
CA LEU A 7 1.93 -21.44 -10.41
C LEU A 7 2.03 -22.56 -11.45
N LEU A 8 0.89 -22.99 -12.01
CA LEU A 8 0.88 -24.00 -13.08
C LEU A 8 1.58 -23.50 -14.35
N TYR A 9 1.29 -22.26 -14.77
CA TYR A 9 1.96 -21.63 -15.91
C TYR A 9 3.48 -21.59 -15.73
N VAL A 10 3.96 -21.18 -14.55
CA VAL A 10 5.40 -21.15 -14.24
C VAL A 10 5.99 -22.55 -14.26
N ALA A 11 5.30 -23.55 -13.70
CA ALA A 11 5.76 -24.93 -13.70
C ALA A 11 5.90 -25.49 -15.13
N MET A 12 4.93 -25.23 -16.02
CA MET A 12 4.97 -25.68 -17.41
C MET A 12 6.04 -24.98 -18.24
N THR A 13 6.25 -23.67 -18.02
CA THR A 13 7.16 -22.85 -18.84
C THR A 13 8.61 -22.84 -18.38
N ARG A 14 8.89 -23.14 -17.10
CA ARG A 14 10.27 -23.18 -16.56
C ARG A 14 10.89 -24.56 -16.54
N ALA A 15 10.15 -25.61 -16.87
CA ALA A 15 10.72 -26.93 -16.94
C ALA A 15 11.76 -27.03 -18.06
N ARG A 16 13.00 -27.35 -17.69
CA ARG A 16 14.13 -27.42 -18.61
C ARG A 16 14.29 -28.79 -19.28
N TYR A 17 13.81 -29.86 -18.63
CA TYR A 17 14.08 -31.24 -19.04
C TYR A 17 12.80 -32.06 -19.27
N LEU A 18 11.86 -32.06 -18.34
CA LEU A 18 10.59 -32.80 -18.46
C LEU A 18 9.53 -32.20 -17.52
N THR A 19 8.29 -32.07 -18.00
CA THR A 19 7.11 -31.79 -17.17
C THR A 19 6.14 -32.94 -17.33
N LEU A 20 5.74 -33.56 -16.21
CA LEU A 20 4.68 -34.56 -16.19
C LEU A 20 3.44 -33.91 -15.60
N LEU A 21 2.37 -33.82 -16.39
CA LEU A 21 1.08 -33.27 -15.96
C LEU A 21 0.06 -34.41 -15.87
N GLY A 22 -0.42 -34.68 -14.66
CA GLY A 22 -1.51 -35.63 -14.45
C GLY A 22 -2.87 -34.97 -14.66
N LEU A 23 -3.64 -35.43 -15.64
CA LEU A 23 -5.01 -34.98 -15.87
C LEU A 23 -6.00 -36.03 -15.34
N GLY A 24 -6.91 -35.60 -14.48
CA GLY A 24 -7.93 -36.47 -13.90
C GLY A 24 -9.26 -36.35 -14.65
N ALA A 25 -9.85 -37.47 -15.06
CA ALA A 25 -11.23 -37.53 -15.58
C ALA A 25 -12.27 -37.58 -14.44
N SER A 26 -12.09 -36.77 -13.39
CA SER A 26 -12.94 -36.79 -12.18
C SER A 26 -13.92 -35.62 -12.13
N LYS A 27 -15.05 -35.81 -11.44
CA LYS A 27 -16.01 -34.73 -11.15
C LYS A 27 -15.30 -33.60 -10.38
N GLY A 28 -15.34 -32.39 -10.92
CA GLY A 28 -14.72 -31.20 -10.33
C GLY A 28 -13.42 -30.77 -10.98
N PHE A 29 -12.82 -31.59 -11.87
CA PHE A 29 -11.63 -31.20 -12.62
C PHE A 29 -11.85 -29.94 -13.47
N GLN A 30 -13.08 -29.69 -13.96
CA GLN A 30 -13.41 -28.47 -14.71
C GLN A 30 -13.18 -27.16 -13.94
N ALA A 31 -13.18 -27.21 -12.62
CA ALA A 31 -12.90 -26.04 -11.78
C ALA A 31 -11.39 -25.88 -11.47
N SER A 32 -10.55 -26.80 -11.97
CA SER A 32 -9.11 -26.77 -11.71
C SER A 32 -8.40 -25.72 -12.59
N PRO A 33 -7.30 -25.15 -12.10
CA PRO A 33 -6.44 -24.25 -12.89
C PRO A 33 -5.91 -24.88 -14.18
N ALA A 34 -5.60 -26.19 -14.15
CA ALA A 34 -5.20 -26.93 -15.34
C ALA A 34 -6.32 -27.00 -16.38
N ALA A 35 -7.57 -27.13 -15.92
CA ALA A 35 -8.69 -27.14 -16.82
C ALA A 35 -8.95 -25.77 -17.48
N GLN A 36 -8.76 -24.69 -16.72
CA GLN A 36 -8.98 -23.34 -17.23
C GLN A 36 -7.87 -22.91 -18.21
N LEU A 37 -6.60 -23.19 -17.88
CA LEU A 37 -5.44 -22.85 -18.72
C LEU A 37 -5.51 -23.48 -20.11
N LEU A 38 -6.05 -24.69 -20.20
CA LEU A 38 -6.12 -25.48 -21.44
C LEU A 38 -7.47 -25.32 -22.18
N GLY A 39 -8.40 -24.51 -21.65
CA GLY A 39 -9.64 -24.14 -22.34
C GLY A 39 -10.66 -25.28 -22.55
N TYR A 40 -10.82 -26.19 -21.59
CA TYR A 40 -11.59 -27.44 -21.80
C TYR A 40 -13.12 -27.30 -21.76
N PRO A 41 -13.83 -27.94 -22.71
CA PRO A 41 -15.20 -28.41 -22.57
C PRO A 41 -15.24 -29.91 -22.25
N LEU A 42 -15.48 -30.22 -20.97
CA LEU A 42 -15.89 -31.44 -20.24
C LEU A 42 -16.09 -32.85 -20.84
N THR A 43 -15.83 -33.18 -22.11
CA THR A 43 -16.13 -34.53 -22.62
C THR A 43 -14.94 -35.40 -22.99
N ASP A 44 -13.77 -34.83 -23.29
CA ASP A 44 -12.55 -35.62 -23.57
C ASP A 44 -11.27 -34.77 -23.40
N PRO A 45 -10.53 -34.92 -22.28
CA PRO A 45 -9.30 -34.17 -22.03
C PRO A 45 -8.16 -34.55 -22.99
N LEU A 46 -8.18 -35.77 -23.55
CA LEU A 46 -7.14 -36.27 -24.44
C LEU A 46 -7.29 -35.65 -25.84
N ALA A 47 -8.53 -35.55 -26.33
CA ALA A 47 -8.84 -34.91 -27.61
C ALA A 47 -8.56 -33.39 -27.63
N ALA A 48 -8.60 -32.71 -26.49
CA ALA A 48 -8.27 -31.29 -26.41
C ALA A 48 -6.75 -31.06 -26.41
N LEU A 49 -5.99 -31.91 -25.71
CA LEU A 49 -4.53 -31.85 -25.72
C LEU A 49 -3.96 -32.08 -27.12
N SER A 50 -4.52 -33.03 -27.88
CA SER A 50 -4.07 -33.32 -29.26
C SER A 50 -4.30 -32.18 -30.26
N GLN A 51 -5.06 -31.13 -29.90
CA GLN A 51 -5.26 -29.93 -30.72
C GLN A 51 -4.28 -28.80 -30.42
N LEU A 52 -3.42 -28.94 -29.40
CA LEU A 52 -2.41 -27.93 -29.11
C LEU A 52 -1.35 -27.87 -30.23
N PRO A 53 -0.83 -26.67 -30.56
CA PRO A 53 0.09 -26.52 -31.67
C PRO A 53 1.41 -27.28 -31.42
N GLU A 54 1.74 -28.21 -32.31
CA GLU A 54 2.97 -29.03 -32.26
C GLU A 54 4.26 -28.20 -32.30
N SER A 55 4.19 -26.96 -32.77
CA SER A 55 5.31 -26.01 -32.76
C SER A 55 5.72 -25.56 -31.35
N GLN A 56 4.82 -25.65 -30.38
CA GLN A 56 5.03 -25.21 -29.00
C GLN A 56 5.08 -26.39 -28.02
N PHE A 57 4.41 -27.50 -28.35
CA PHE A 57 4.29 -28.66 -27.47
C PHE A 57 4.62 -29.95 -28.20
N ARG A 58 5.52 -30.76 -27.64
CA ARG A 58 5.63 -32.19 -27.97
C ARG A 58 4.86 -32.97 -26.92
N LEU A 59 3.72 -33.51 -27.31
CA LEU A 59 2.83 -34.25 -26.42
C LEU A 59 3.03 -35.75 -26.64
N CYS A 60 3.44 -36.46 -25.59
CA CYS A 60 3.37 -37.91 -25.53
C CYS A 60 2.16 -38.28 -24.70
N LEU A 61 1.13 -38.79 -25.37
CA LEU A 61 -0.09 -39.28 -24.75
C LEU A 61 0.10 -40.78 -24.52
N ASP A 62 0.12 -41.20 -23.26
CA ASP A 62 0.30 -42.60 -22.87
C ASP A 62 -0.91 -42.98 -22.00
N ASP A 63 -1.70 -43.99 -22.42
CA ASP A 63 -2.96 -44.39 -21.76
C ASP A 63 -2.74 -45.00 -20.37
N ALA A 64 -1.51 -45.35 -20.08
CA ALA A 64 -0.95 -45.56 -18.76
C ALA A 64 0.46 -44.94 -18.81
N PRO A 65 1.06 -44.50 -17.69
CA PRO A 65 2.50 -44.50 -17.65
C PRO A 65 2.89 -45.92 -18.05
N SER A 66 3.54 -46.07 -19.20
CA SER A 66 4.09 -47.35 -19.58
C SER A 66 4.76 -47.88 -18.32
N ASN A 67 4.39 -49.09 -17.90
CA ASN A 67 5.16 -49.83 -16.91
C ASN A 67 6.53 -50.15 -17.54
N HIS A 68 7.24 -49.17 -18.08
CA HIS A 68 8.50 -48.78 -17.49
C HIS A 68 8.28 -48.59 -15.97
N SER A 69 8.07 -49.71 -15.25
CA SER A 69 9.16 -50.10 -14.39
C SER A 69 10.40 -49.94 -15.27
N ALA A 70 11.01 -48.75 -15.22
CA ALA A 70 12.40 -48.77 -14.88
C ALA A 70 12.42 -49.72 -13.69
N GLU A 71 12.59 -51.02 -13.97
CA GLU A 71 13.45 -51.80 -13.11
C GLU A 71 14.59 -50.83 -12.96
N PRO A 72 14.77 -50.24 -11.76
CA PRO A 72 15.91 -49.39 -11.59
C PRO A 72 17.02 -50.29 -12.10
N HIS A 73 17.73 -49.84 -13.13
CA HIS A 73 19.00 -50.46 -13.44
C HIS A 73 19.83 -50.14 -12.20
N LEU A 74 19.60 -50.92 -11.14
CA LEU A 74 20.52 -51.31 -10.11
C LEU A 74 21.52 -52.23 -10.82
N ALA A 75 22.04 -51.82 -11.98
CA ALA A 75 23.47 -51.90 -12.16
C ALA A 75 23.97 -51.17 -10.92
N ALA A 76 24.49 -51.94 -9.97
CA ALA A 76 24.98 -51.45 -8.70
C ALA A 76 25.82 -50.21 -9.00
N ALA A 77 25.24 -49.03 -8.84
CA ALA A 77 25.99 -47.81 -8.91
C ALA A 77 26.79 -47.85 -7.62
N GLU A 78 27.98 -48.45 -7.66
CA GLU A 78 28.87 -48.59 -6.51
C GLU A 78 29.27 -47.22 -5.93
N ASN A 79 28.91 -46.13 -6.61
CA ASN A 79 29.23 -44.75 -6.25
C ASN A 79 27.96 -43.87 -6.15
N TRP A 80 26.98 -44.24 -5.33
CA TRP A 80 25.98 -43.25 -4.89
C TRP A 80 26.71 -42.19 -4.05
N LEU A 81 26.88 -41.00 -4.61
CA LEU A 81 27.27 -39.84 -3.81
C LEU A 81 26.17 -39.59 -2.76
N PRO A 82 26.53 -39.24 -1.52
CA PRO A 82 25.55 -38.88 -0.51
C PRO A 82 24.63 -37.78 -1.07
N ALA A 83 23.34 -37.86 -0.74
CA ALA A 83 22.39 -36.83 -1.11
C ALA A 83 22.95 -35.47 -0.70
N LEU A 84 23.06 -34.55 -1.67
CA LEU A 84 23.48 -33.18 -1.38
C LEU A 84 22.59 -32.64 -0.27
N THR A 85 23.20 -32.11 0.77
CA THR A 85 22.46 -31.46 1.85
C THR A 85 21.60 -30.38 1.20
N LYS A 86 20.29 -30.39 1.48
CA LYS A 86 19.42 -29.33 0.98
C LYS A 86 20.02 -27.99 1.42
N PRO A 87 20.17 -27.01 0.51
CA PRO A 87 20.68 -25.71 0.91
C PRO A 87 19.78 -25.15 2.01
N VAL A 88 20.40 -24.67 3.08
CA VAL A 88 19.68 -23.89 4.10
C VAL A 88 19.33 -22.56 3.45
N VAL A 89 18.06 -22.35 3.15
CA VAL A 89 17.56 -21.06 2.65
C VAL A 89 17.25 -20.20 3.87
N HIS A 90 18.13 -19.25 4.17
CA HIS A 90 17.85 -18.19 5.14
C HIS A 90 16.88 -17.18 4.50
N ASN A 91 15.58 -17.42 4.62
CA ASN A 91 14.53 -16.59 4.01
C ASN A 91 14.06 -15.46 4.94
N THR A 92 15.00 -14.76 5.57
CA THR A 92 14.70 -13.56 6.38
C THR A 92 14.35 -12.36 5.52
N TRP A 93 14.70 -12.40 4.23
CA TRP A 93 14.36 -11.37 3.25
C TRP A 93 12.85 -11.25 3.08
N GLN A 94 12.31 -10.05 3.29
CA GLN A 94 10.89 -9.76 3.19
C GLN A 94 10.65 -8.38 2.57
N LEU A 95 9.46 -8.18 2.01
CA LEU A 95 8.93 -6.87 1.69
C LEU A 95 8.28 -6.28 2.96
N HIS A 96 8.84 -5.17 3.45
CA HIS A 96 8.36 -4.43 4.61
C HIS A 96 7.56 -3.22 4.17
N SER A 97 6.49 -2.92 4.88
CA SER A 97 5.71 -1.69 4.76
C SER A 97 5.48 -1.13 6.16
N TYR A 98 5.19 0.16 6.24
CA TYR A 98 4.80 0.81 7.48
C TYR A 98 3.69 0.03 8.22
N THR A 99 2.57 -0.25 7.55
CA THR A 99 1.43 -0.98 8.12
C THR A 99 1.85 -2.35 8.65
N ARG A 100 2.72 -3.07 7.92
CA ARG A 100 3.23 -4.38 8.35
C ARG A 100 4.11 -4.26 9.59
N ILE A 101 4.97 -3.26 9.67
CA ILE A 101 5.84 -3.02 10.84
C ILE A 101 4.98 -2.75 12.08
N VAL A 102 4.00 -1.86 11.96
CA VAL A 102 3.08 -1.54 13.06
C VAL A 102 2.33 -2.79 13.53
N LYS A 103 1.70 -3.53 12.60
CA LYS A 103 0.89 -4.72 12.92
C LYS A 103 1.71 -5.90 13.46
N THR A 104 2.93 -6.15 12.99
CA THR A 104 3.67 -7.39 13.32
C THR A 104 4.84 -7.22 14.28
N GLN A 105 5.38 -6.00 14.43
CA GLN A 105 6.59 -5.77 15.24
C GLN A 105 6.38 -4.77 16.38
N LEU A 106 5.37 -3.90 16.31
CA LEU A 106 5.11 -2.88 17.33
C LEU A 106 3.89 -3.17 18.21
N GLN A 107 2.92 -3.96 17.74
CA GLN A 107 1.80 -4.39 18.59
C GLN A 107 2.22 -5.50 19.57
N PRO A 108 1.68 -5.51 20.81
CA PRO A 108 1.91 -6.61 21.75
C PRO A 108 1.41 -7.92 21.15
N ALA A 109 2.14 -9.02 21.38
CA ALA A 109 1.91 -10.34 20.82
C ALA A 109 0.53 -10.94 21.20
N ALA A 110 -0.53 -10.50 20.54
CA ALA A 110 -1.74 -11.29 20.39
C ALA A 110 -1.53 -12.32 19.27
N PRO A 111 -2.07 -13.54 19.38
CA PRO A 111 -1.90 -14.54 18.33
C PRO A 111 -2.63 -14.09 17.06
N ILE A 112 -1.86 -13.64 16.08
CA ILE A 112 -2.35 -13.29 14.75
C ILE A 112 -2.60 -14.62 14.00
N PRO A 113 -3.82 -14.90 13.50
CA PRO A 113 -4.01 -16.01 12.57
C PRO A 113 -3.14 -15.76 11.32
N PRO A 114 -2.54 -16.80 10.72
CA PRO A 114 -1.66 -16.62 9.56
C PRO A 114 -2.41 -15.86 8.47
N LEU A 115 -1.96 -14.64 8.17
CA LEU A 115 -2.43 -13.88 7.02
C LEU A 115 -2.19 -14.72 5.76
N PRO A 116 -3.17 -14.82 4.85
CA PRO A 116 -2.99 -15.58 3.63
C PRO A 116 -1.81 -14.99 2.85
N THR A 117 -0.88 -15.84 2.43
CA THR A 117 0.25 -15.53 1.54
C THR A 117 -0.17 -15.14 0.12
N SER A 118 -1.48 -14.95 -0.09
CA SER A 118 -2.07 -14.44 -1.32
C SER A 118 -1.85 -12.93 -1.38
N ASN A 119 -0.92 -12.50 -2.22
CA ASN A 119 -0.73 -11.10 -2.59
C ASN A 119 -1.95 -10.49 -3.34
N ALA A 120 -3.06 -11.23 -3.53
CA ALA A 120 -4.15 -10.83 -4.41
C ALA A 120 -5.08 -9.76 -3.80
N ASP A 121 -5.16 -9.65 -2.48
CA ASP A 121 -6.02 -8.64 -1.80
C ASP A 121 -5.20 -7.51 -1.15
N TYR A 122 -3.89 -7.45 -1.42
CA TYR A 122 -3.01 -6.44 -0.84
C TYR A 122 -3.09 -5.14 -1.63
N VAL A 123 -4.10 -4.32 -1.33
CA VAL A 123 -4.17 -2.93 -1.83
C VAL A 123 -3.13 -2.11 -1.08
N ARG A 124 -1.93 -2.00 -1.66
CA ARG A 124 -0.79 -1.26 -1.08
C ARG A 124 -1.17 0.21 -0.87
N GLY A 125 -0.85 0.77 0.30
CA GLY A 125 -1.00 2.21 0.60
C GLY A 125 -2.30 2.61 1.30
N PHE A 126 -3.30 1.73 1.38
CA PHE A 126 -4.65 2.09 1.87
C PHE A 126 -5.09 1.39 3.16
N ASP A 127 -4.21 0.57 3.74
CA ASP A 127 -4.51 -0.32 4.88
C ASP A 127 -4.21 0.35 6.25
N ASP A 128 -4.02 1.67 6.24
CA ASP A 128 -3.68 2.52 7.40
C ASP A 128 -4.91 3.15 8.08
N ASP A 129 -6.06 3.11 7.43
CA ASP A 129 -7.33 3.45 8.05
C ASP A 129 -7.78 2.20 8.81
N GLU A 130 -7.77 2.24 10.15
CA GLU A 130 -8.29 1.12 10.93
C GLU A 130 -9.78 0.90 10.61
N PRO A 131 -10.26 -0.35 10.52
CA PRO A 131 -11.67 -0.64 10.33
C PRO A 131 -12.45 -0.21 11.58
N GLU A 132 -13.01 0.99 11.55
CA GLU A 132 -13.98 1.44 12.55
C GLU A 132 -15.34 0.76 12.34
N PRO A 133 -16.11 0.50 13.41
CA PRO A 133 -17.47 0.00 13.30
C PRO A 133 -18.30 0.94 12.43
N VAL A 134 -18.92 0.39 11.38
CA VAL A 134 -19.86 1.11 10.53
C VAL A 134 -21.17 1.28 11.32
N GLU A 135 -21.24 2.28 12.20
CA GLU A 135 -22.53 2.71 12.74
C GLU A 135 -23.21 3.62 11.72
N GLN A 136 -24.14 3.05 10.94
CA GLN A 136 -25.15 3.83 10.24
C GLN A 136 -26.10 4.44 11.27
N GLN A 137 -25.67 5.52 11.92
CA GLN A 137 -26.57 6.32 12.74
C GLN A 137 -27.49 7.11 11.80
N ASN A 138 -28.80 6.93 11.94
CA ASN A 138 -29.81 7.84 11.39
C ASN A 138 -29.67 9.20 12.11
N LEU A 139 -28.67 9.98 11.73
CA LEU A 139 -28.47 11.33 12.24
C LEU A 139 -29.41 12.30 11.51
N PRO A 140 -29.99 13.29 12.22
CA PRO A 140 -30.84 14.30 11.61
C PRO A 140 -30.08 15.08 10.52
N GLU A 141 -30.80 15.63 9.54
CA GLU A 141 -30.23 16.55 8.56
C GLU A 141 -29.64 17.76 9.30
N ARG A 142 -28.39 18.11 8.97
CA ARG A 142 -27.67 19.22 9.61
C ARG A 142 -27.12 20.15 8.53
N ASP A 143 -27.28 21.43 8.77
CA ASP A 143 -27.09 22.47 7.76
C ASP A 143 -25.63 22.95 7.64
N THR A 144 -24.73 22.59 8.57
CA THR A 144 -23.34 23.06 8.56
C THR A 144 -22.37 22.01 8.00
N LEU A 145 -21.35 22.50 7.29
CA LEU A 145 -20.28 21.67 6.74
C LEU A 145 -19.55 20.86 7.83
N ASP A 146 -19.22 21.48 8.96
CA ASP A 146 -18.54 20.81 10.09
C ASP A 146 -19.33 19.60 10.59
N ALA A 147 -20.64 19.78 10.83
CA ALA A 147 -21.49 18.72 11.34
C ALA A 147 -21.68 17.61 10.30
N TYR A 148 -21.80 17.97 9.02
CA TYR A 148 -21.88 17.01 7.94
C TYR A 148 -20.62 16.11 7.90
N VAL A 149 -19.44 16.71 7.84
CA VAL A 149 -18.17 15.97 7.67
C VAL A 149 -17.79 15.13 8.90
N THR A 150 -18.03 15.65 10.10
CA THR A 150 -17.63 14.96 11.35
C THR A 150 -18.66 13.93 11.81
N GLN A 151 -19.94 14.11 11.51
CA GLN A 151 -21.00 13.27 12.11
C GLN A 151 -21.72 12.43 11.06
N SER A 152 -22.03 12.98 9.89
CA SER A 152 -22.87 12.32 8.88
C SER A 152 -22.08 11.65 7.76
N PHE A 153 -20.91 12.17 7.39
CA PHE A 153 -20.09 11.62 6.32
C PHE A 153 -19.54 10.25 6.73
N PRO A 154 -19.70 9.21 5.89
CA PRO A 154 -19.38 7.82 6.23
C PRO A 154 -17.92 7.66 6.64
N ARG A 155 -17.63 6.61 7.40
CA ARG A 155 -16.29 6.31 7.93
C ARG A 155 -15.78 4.97 7.39
N GLY A 156 -14.49 4.73 7.62
CA GLY A 156 -13.82 3.48 7.34
C GLY A 156 -12.96 3.47 6.08
N PRO A 157 -12.22 2.37 5.84
CA PRO A 157 -11.12 2.35 4.87
C PRO A 157 -11.56 2.60 3.44
N HIS A 158 -12.77 2.16 3.07
CA HIS A 158 -13.33 2.42 1.75
C HIS A 158 -13.49 3.92 1.46
N VAL A 159 -13.82 4.72 2.48
CA VAL A 159 -13.94 6.18 2.35
C VAL A 159 -12.59 6.81 2.05
N GLY A 160 -11.53 6.37 2.76
CA GLY A 160 -10.15 6.78 2.50
C GLY A 160 -9.75 6.56 1.05
N VAL A 161 -9.91 5.32 0.55
CA VAL A 161 -9.62 4.96 -0.84
C VAL A 161 -10.33 5.89 -1.85
N LEU A 162 -11.62 6.16 -1.63
CA LEU A 162 -12.38 7.00 -2.55
C LEU A 162 -11.97 8.48 -2.49
N MET A 163 -11.60 8.98 -1.31
CA MET A 163 -11.13 10.36 -1.15
C MET A 163 -9.76 10.57 -1.78
N HIS A 164 -8.86 9.61 -1.64
CA HIS A 164 -7.57 9.61 -2.32
C HIS A 164 -7.75 9.60 -3.84
N GLN A 165 -8.57 8.67 -4.36
CA GLN A 165 -8.89 8.62 -5.78
C GLN A 165 -9.50 9.93 -6.29
N LEU A 166 -10.35 10.59 -5.50
CA LEU A 166 -10.88 11.90 -5.87
C LEU A 166 -9.75 12.94 -6.00
N LEU A 167 -8.83 13.00 -5.03
CA LEU A 167 -7.75 14.00 -5.02
C LEU A 167 -6.69 13.75 -6.09
N GLU A 168 -6.38 12.49 -6.39
CA GLU A 168 -5.47 12.07 -7.46
C GLU A 168 -5.98 12.56 -8.84
N ASN A 169 -7.29 12.40 -9.09
CA ASN A 169 -7.88 12.57 -10.42
C ASN A 169 -8.37 14.00 -10.73
N ILE A 170 -8.16 14.96 -9.83
CA ILE A 170 -8.54 16.37 -10.05
C ILE A 170 -7.33 17.27 -10.27
N ASP A 171 -7.50 18.26 -11.14
CA ASP A 171 -6.55 19.36 -11.28
C ASP A 171 -6.81 20.40 -10.19
N PHE A 172 -5.95 20.49 -9.17
CA PHE A 172 -6.18 21.38 -8.03
C PHE A 172 -6.32 22.86 -8.41
N SER A 173 -5.77 23.26 -9.56
CA SER A 173 -5.80 24.64 -10.04
C SER A 173 -7.16 25.02 -10.67
N ALA A 174 -7.95 24.04 -11.10
CA ALA A 174 -9.23 24.28 -11.74
C ALA A 174 -10.33 24.64 -10.71
N PRO A 175 -11.37 25.41 -11.12
CA PRO A 175 -12.49 25.73 -10.25
C PRO A 175 -13.23 24.48 -9.80
N VAL A 176 -13.63 24.40 -8.53
CA VAL A 176 -14.30 23.21 -7.95
C VAL A 176 -15.57 22.79 -8.72
N ALA A 177 -16.26 23.74 -9.36
CA ALA A 177 -17.41 23.44 -10.22
C ALA A 177 -17.08 22.52 -11.42
N ALA A 178 -15.81 22.44 -11.83
CA ALA A 178 -15.35 21.52 -12.87
C ALA A 178 -15.33 20.05 -12.39
N PHE A 179 -15.38 19.80 -11.08
CA PHE A 179 -15.27 18.45 -10.50
C PHE A 179 -16.63 17.84 -10.13
N ASP A 180 -17.75 18.43 -10.57
CA ASP A 180 -19.09 17.92 -10.23
C ASP A 180 -19.26 16.44 -10.58
N HIS A 181 -18.70 15.98 -11.70
CA HIS A 181 -18.72 14.55 -12.08
C HIS A 181 -17.91 13.67 -11.11
N ALA A 182 -16.73 14.14 -10.68
CA ALA A 182 -15.90 13.40 -9.73
C ALA A 182 -16.54 13.34 -8.34
N ILE A 183 -17.13 14.47 -7.89
CA ILE A 183 -17.88 14.55 -6.64
C ILE A 183 -19.14 13.66 -6.71
N ASP A 184 -19.86 13.63 -7.82
CA ASP A 184 -21.03 12.76 -7.99
C ASP A 184 -20.64 11.28 -8.01
N SER A 185 -19.49 10.94 -8.60
CA SER A 185 -18.95 9.58 -8.55
C SER A 185 -18.62 9.15 -7.12
N LEU A 186 -17.95 10.01 -6.34
CA LEU A 186 -17.71 9.79 -4.90
C LEU A 186 -19.04 9.58 -4.16
N ARG A 187 -20.00 10.48 -4.37
CA ARG A 187 -21.34 10.43 -3.77
C ARG A 187 -22.05 9.11 -4.08
N ALA A 188 -22.05 8.68 -5.34
CA ALA A 188 -22.69 7.44 -5.76
C ALA A 188 -22.02 6.21 -5.14
N ARG A 189 -20.68 6.14 -5.13
CA ARG A 189 -19.92 5.01 -4.57
C ARG A 189 -20.06 4.90 -3.05
N LEU A 190 -20.26 6.03 -2.36
CA LEU A 190 -20.54 6.09 -0.92
C LEU A 190 -22.03 6.01 -0.56
N ASN A 191 -22.94 5.85 -1.54
CA ASN A 191 -24.39 5.86 -1.33
C ASN A 191 -24.92 7.12 -0.60
N LEU A 192 -24.32 8.28 -0.88
CA LEU A 192 -24.70 9.57 -0.29
C LEU A 192 -25.92 10.19 -0.98
N LYS A 193 -26.65 11.04 -0.24
CA LYS A 193 -27.89 11.66 -0.72
C LYS A 193 -27.57 12.70 -1.81
N ALA A 194 -28.46 12.88 -2.78
CA ALA A 194 -28.29 13.91 -3.81
C ALA A 194 -28.18 15.34 -3.20
N GLY A 195 -28.84 15.57 -2.07
CA GLY A 195 -28.77 16.81 -1.30
C GLY A 195 -27.38 17.12 -0.70
N ASP A 196 -26.46 16.16 -0.67
CA ASP A 196 -25.13 16.33 -0.09
C ASP A 196 -24.15 17.03 -1.05
N MET A 197 -24.45 17.09 -2.35
CA MET A 197 -23.57 17.67 -3.37
C MET A 197 -23.06 19.09 -3.05
N PRO A 198 -23.89 20.04 -2.56
CA PRO A 198 -23.41 21.37 -2.19
C PRO A 198 -22.38 21.34 -1.06
N LEU A 199 -22.57 20.47 -0.05
CA LEU A 199 -21.65 20.33 1.08
C LEU A 199 -20.35 19.67 0.65
N LEU A 200 -20.40 18.61 -0.18
CA LEU A 200 -19.21 17.99 -0.75
C LEU A 200 -18.40 18.99 -1.59
N ARG A 201 -19.06 19.82 -2.40
CA ARG A 201 -18.41 20.89 -3.17
C ARG A 201 -17.77 21.93 -2.25
N GLN A 202 -18.46 22.33 -1.18
CA GLN A 202 -17.93 23.26 -0.19
C GLN A 202 -16.72 22.67 0.53
N TRP A 203 -16.77 21.38 0.88
CA TRP A 203 -15.68 20.69 1.54
C TRP A 203 -14.44 20.59 0.67
N LEU A 204 -14.58 20.13 -0.57
CA LEU A 204 -13.45 20.05 -1.50
C LEU A 204 -12.82 21.43 -1.72
N LYS A 205 -13.64 22.48 -1.81
CA LYS A 205 -13.15 23.86 -1.90
C LYS A 205 -12.36 24.29 -0.66
N ALA A 206 -12.79 23.89 0.53
CA ALA A 206 -12.08 24.16 1.78
C ALA A 206 -10.75 23.42 1.83
N ILE A 207 -10.74 22.11 1.53
CA ILE A 207 -9.53 21.28 1.43
C ILE A 207 -8.50 21.92 0.50
N LEU A 208 -8.91 22.29 -0.72
CA LEU A 208 -7.98 22.81 -1.73
C LEU A 208 -7.36 24.17 -1.36
N ARG A 209 -8.09 25.00 -0.60
CA ARG A 209 -7.68 26.37 -0.26
C ARG A 209 -6.94 26.51 1.05
N GLN A 210 -6.99 25.48 1.89
CA GLN A 210 -6.35 25.49 3.20
C GLN A 210 -4.85 25.73 3.07
N ARG A 211 -4.31 26.59 3.93
CA ARG A 211 -2.87 26.78 4.07
C ARG A 211 -2.28 25.56 4.77
N LEU A 212 -1.34 24.92 4.11
CA LEU A 212 -0.71 23.67 4.53
C LEU A 212 0.62 23.87 5.27
N THR A 213 1.33 24.96 4.97
CA THR A 213 2.66 25.23 5.54
C THR A 213 2.83 26.70 5.93
N PRO A 214 3.82 27.02 6.79
CA PRO A 214 4.20 28.39 7.07
C PRO A 214 4.63 29.20 5.83
N THR A 215 5.06 28.56 4.73
CA THR A 215 5.42 29.26 3.48
C THR A 215 4.21 29.62 2.62
N GLY A 216 3.01 29.16 2.98
CA GLY A 216 1.77 29.47 2.24
C GLY A 216 1.40 28.43 1.18
N LEU A 217 1.94 27.21 1.25
CA LEU A 217 1.53 26.11 0.37
C LEU A 217 0.02 25.85 0.53
N THR A 218 -0.69 25.65 -0.59
CA THR A 218 -2.08 25.17 -0.66
C THR A 218 -2.16 24.15 -1.78
N LEU A 219 -3.10 23.19 -1.73
CA LEU A 219 -3.29 22.27 -2.86
C LEU A 219 -3.71 23.03 -4.12
N GLN A 220 -4.59 24.04 -4.01
CA GLN A 220 -5.03 24.87 -5.13
C GLN A 220 -3.88 25.61 -5.84
N GLY A 221 -2.80 25.92 -5.12
CA GLY A 221 -1.62 26.56 -5.69
C GLY A 221 -0.63 25.60 -6.35
N LEU A 222 -0.89 24.29 -6.34
CA LEU A 222 -0.01 23.28 -6.92
C LEU A 222 -0.41 22.96 -8.36
N PRO A 223 0.42 23.33 -9.36
CA PRO A 223 0.22 22.86 -10.73
C PRO A 223 0.60 21.38 -10.86
N PHE A 224 0.04 20.72 -11.87
CA PHE A 224 0.35 19.31 -12.16
C PHE A 224 1.85 19.03 -12.36
N SER A 225 2.61 19.97 -12.91
CA SER A 225 4.06 19.83 -13.12
C SER A 225 4.89 19.80 -11.83
N ASP A 226 4.32 20.24 -10.71
CA ASP A 226 4.98 20.30 -9.42
C ASP A 226 4.38 19.30 -8.41
N ARG A 227 3.69 18.26 -8.90
CA ARG A 227 3.22 17.16 -8.07
C ARG A 227 3.45 15.79 -8.71
N SER A 228 3.60 14.79 -7.85
CA SER A 228 3.56 13.38 -8.17
C SER A 228 2.58 12.74 -7.19
N ASP A 229 1.42 12.35 -7.70
CA ASP A 229 0.40 11.61 -6.96
C ASP A 229 0.82 10.12 -6.88
N GLU A 230 0.51 9.44 -5.77
CA GLU A 230 0.80 8.03 -5.50
C GLU A 230 2.24 7.60 -5.85
N LEU A 231 3.24 8.32 -5.32
CA LEU A 231 4.64 8.01 -5.60
C LEU A 231 5.09 6.74 -4.86
N GLU A 232 5.12 5.62 -5.59
CA GLU A 232 5.67 4.37 -5.10
C GLU A 232 7.19 4.43 -4.91
N PHE A 233 7.67 3.79 -3.84
CA PHE A 233 9.10 3.65 -3.59
C PHE A 233 9.49 2.25 -3.11
N HIS A 234 10.76 1.93 -3.36
CA HIS A 234 11.42 0.73 -2.91
C HIS A 234 12.88 1.05 -2.55
N PHE A 235 13.32 0.70 -1.34
CA PHE A 235 14.73 0.77 -0.97
C PHE A 235 15.16 -0.43 -0.11
N PRO A 236 16.42 -0.89 -0.25
CA PRO A 236 16.91 -2.01 0.54
C PRO A 236 17.05 -1.63 2.02
N VAL A 237 16.80 -2.62 2.89
CA VAL A 237 16.98 -2.52 4.34
C VAL A 237 17.73 -3.75 4.84
N HIS A 238 18.75 -3.55 5.66
CA HIS A 238 19.70 -4.60 6.09
C HIS A 238 19.87 -4.63 7.60
N GLY A 239 18.89 -5.19 8.30
CA GLY A 239 18.72 -4.98 9.72
C GLY A 239 18.34 -3.52 10.01
N ALA A 240 17.34 -3.29 10.85
CA ALA A 240 17.02 -1.94 11.31
C ALA A 240 17.09 -1.84 12.84
N PRO A 241 18.21 -2.24 13.46
CA PRO A 241 18.27 -2.32 14.92
C PRO A 241 18.13 -0.95 15.59
N LYS A 242 18.38 0.16 14.87
CA LYS A 242 18.50 1.51 15.46
C LYS A 242 17.55 2.57 14.92
N LEU A 243 16.57 2.22 14.06
CA LEU A 243 15.63 3.22 13.52
C LEU A 243 14.86 3.93 14.64
N ILE A 244 14.26 3.15 15.54
CA ILE A 244 13.49 3.68 16.68
C ILE A 244 14.42 4.47 17.63
N GLU A 245 15.63 3.99 17.87
CA GLU A 245 16.62 4.67 18.71
C GLU A 245 17.01 6.03 18.14
N ALA A 246 17.29 6.10 16.83
CA ALA A 246 17.61 7.35 16.14
C ALA A 246 16.44 8.33 16.20
N ALA A 247 15.21 7.89 15.93
CA ALA A 247 14.01 8.73 16.04
C ALA A 247 13.84 9.35 17.44
N LYS A 248 14.05 8.53 18.48
CA LYS A 248 13.94 8.97 19.88
C LYS A 248 14.93 10.06 20.28
N GLN A 249 16.15 10.03 19.74
CA GLN A 249 17.15 11.07 20.02
C GLN A 249 16.69 12.47 19.57
N PHE A 250 15.75 12.53 18.63
CA PHE A 250 15.15 13.76 18.12
C PHE A 250 13.73 14.02 18.66
N GLY A 251 13.25 13.20 19.60
CA GLY A 251 11.92 13.36 20.22
C GLY A 251 10.76 12.69 19.47
N TYR A 252 11.04 11.81 18.51
CA TYR A 252 10.04 11.04 17.76
C TYR A 252 9.92 9.61 18.33
N LEU A 253 8.76 8.97 18.18
CA LEU A 253 8.56 7.57 18.59
C LEU A 253 8.92 7.29 20.07
N THR A 254 8.78 8.29 20.94
CA THR A 254 9.25 8.25 22.34
C THR A 254 8.56 7.18 23.19
N ASP A 255 7.33 6.85 22.82
CA ASP A 255 6.40 5.92 23.42
C ASP A 255 6.61 4.45 22.99
N LEU A 256 7.35 4.21 21.91
CA LEU A 256 7.67 2.85 21.46
C LEU A 256 8.80 2.24 22.29
N GLU A 257 8.80 0.94 22.53
CA GLU A 257 9.95 0.25 23.13
C GLU A 257 11.16 0.26 22.17
N THR A 258 12.39 0.37 22.70
CA THR A 258 13.61 0.30 21.87
C THR A 258 13.99 -1.13 21.51
N ALA A 259 13.00 -1.92 21.07
CA ALA A 259 13.27 -3.25 20.53
C ALA A 259 13.80 -3.11 19.09
N PRO A 260 14.86 -3.85 18.71
CA PRO A 260 15.40 -3.78 17.36
C PRO A 260 14.38 -4.31 16.36
N LEU A 261 14.04 -3.50 15.35
CA LEU A 261 13.21 -3.95 14.24
C LEU A 261 14.01 -4.93 13.37
N GLN A 262 13.41 -6.09 13.09
CA GLN A 262 14.00 -7.11 12.24
C GLN A 262 13.60 -6.84 10.79
N LEU A 263 14.26 -5.86 10.17
CA LEU A 263 14.03 -5.49 8.77
C LEU A 263 15.15 -6.03 7.88
N GLU A 264 14.96 -7.20 7.29
CA GLU A 264 15.82 -7.70 6.22
C GLU A 264 15.02 -7.73 4.91
N GLY A 265 15.50 -7.06 3.87
CA GLY A 265 14.92 -7.12 2.54
C GLY A 265 14.68 -5.75 1.92
N MET A 266 13.42 -5.44 1.59
CA MET A 266 13.05 -4.18 0.92
C MET A 266 11.96 -3.46 1.69
N MET A 267 12.16 -2.17 1.95
CA MET A 267 11.07 -1.28 2.36
C MET A 267 10.28 -0.85 1.13
N THR A 268 8.95 -0.85 1.23
CA THR A 268 8.03 -0.37 0.21
C THR A 268 6.90 0.44 0.81
N GLY A 269 6.42 1.43 0.06
CA GLY A 269 5.26 2.24 0.37
C GLY A 269 4.86 3.09 -0.82
N SER A 270 3.78 3.85 -0.65
CA SER A 270 3.31 4.86 -1.59
C SER A 270 3.12 6.17 -0.84
N ILE A 271 3.60 7.27 -1.41
CA ILE A 271 3.38 8.62 -0.88
C ILE A 271 2.21 9.21 -1.65
N ASP A 272 1.11 9.55 -0.98
CA ASP A 272 -0.10 10.06 -1.63
C ASP A 272 0.18 11.25 -2.54
N LEU A 273 1.00 12.20 -2.07
CA LEU A 273 1.40 13.36 -2.84
C LEU A 273 2.81 13.81 -2.46
N LEU A 274 3.75 13.71 -3.40
CA LEU A 274 5.01 14.44 -3.34
C LEU A 274 4.88 15.70 -4.19
N CYS A 275 5.00 16.89 -3.59
CA CYS A 275 4.88 18.14 -4.34
C CYS A 275 6.08 19.06 -4.15
N ARG A 276 6.22 20.03 -5.06
CA ARG A 276 7.26 21.05 -5.04
C ARG A 276 6.64 22.43 -4.90
N HIS A 277 7.09 23.20 -3.91
CA HIS A 277 6.64 24.56 -3.67
C HIS A 277 7.82 25.45 -3.28
N GLN A 278 7.99 26.56 -4.01
CA GLN A 278 9.12 27.49 -3.81
C GLN A 278 10.50 26.77 -3.83
N GLY A 279 10.65 25.77 -4.69
CA GLY A 279 11.89 25.00 -4.83
C GLY A 279 12.10 23.88 -3.81
N ARG A 280 11.22 23.76 -2.80
CA ARG A 280 11.29 22.70 -1.77
C ARG A 280 10.22 21.62 -2.00
N TYR A 281 10.57 20.39 -1.68
CA TYR A 281 9.73 19.20 -1.75
C TYR A 281 9.02 18.95 -0.43
N TYR A 282 7.73 18.66 -0.50
CA TYR A 282 6.87 18.35 0.65
C TYR A 282 6.21 16.99 0.43
N VAL A 283 6.27 16.15 1.46
CA VAL A 283 5.52 14.89 1.51
C VAL A 283 4.15 15.20 2.07
N ILE A 284 3.09 14.85 1.36
CA ILE A 284 1.71 15.05 1.77
C ILE A 284 0.99 13.70 1.80
N ASP A 285 0.23 13.48 2.88
CA ASP A 285 -0.58 12.28 3.10
C ASP A 285 -2.00 12.68 3.52
N TYR A 286 -3.01 12.04 2.95
CA TYR A 286 -4.42 12.32 3.19
C TYR A 286 -5.03 11.32 4.17
N LYS A 287 -5.56 11.83 5.27
CA LYS A 287 -6.16 11.03 6.34
C LYS A 287 -7.66 11.31 6.44
N THR A 288 -8.47 10.25 6.46
CA THR A 288 -9.94 10.35 6.63
C THR A 288 -10.42 9.93 8.02
N ASN A 289 -9.48 9.76 8.97
CA ASN A 289 -9.74 9.37 10.36
C ASN A 289 -10.81 10.25 10.99
N HIS A 290 -11.69 9.61 11.76
CA HIS A 290 -12.66 10.30 12.60
C HIS A 290 -12.05 10.52 13.98
N LEU A 291 -11.72 11.78 14.31
CA LEU A 291 -11.12 12.10 15.62
C LEU A 291 -12.17 12.51 16.67
N GLY A 292 -13.40 12.75 16.21
CA GLY A 292 -14.50 13.23 17.04
C GLY A 292 -15.52 14.07 16.26
N ASN A 293 -16.51 14.57 16.99
CA ASN A 293 -17.71 15.22 16.43
C ASN A 293 -17.65 16.75 16.47
N ALA A 294 -16.62 17.33 17.09
CA ALA A 294 -16.41 18.76 17.22
C ALA A 294 -15.21 19.21 16.37
N PRO A 295 -15.20 20.46 15.86
CA PRO A 295 -14.03 21.01 15.17
C PRO A 295 -12.75 20.98 16.00
N SER A 296 -12.86 21.10 17.34
CA SER A 296 -11.73 20.99 18.27
C SER A 296 -11.04 19.63 18.26
N ASP A 297 -11.74 18.58 17.84
CA ASP A 297 -11.19 17.22 17.75
C ASP A 297 -10.20 17.10 16.57
N TYR A 298 -10.11 18.13 15.72
CA TYR A 298 -9.14 18.25 14.62
C TYR A 298 -8.18 19.43 14.81
N ALA A 299 -8.07 19.97 16.04
CA ALA A 299 -7.07 20.97 16.41
C ALA A 299 -5.68 20.35 16.62
N ALA A 300 -4.64 21.17 16.67
CA ALA A 300 -3.24 20.75 16.68
C ALA A 300 -2.90 19.67 17.72
N GLU A 301 -3.42 19.79 18.95
CA GLU A 301 -3.20 18.80 20.02
C GLU A 301 -3.81 17.44 19.69
N ALA A 302 -5.04 17.43 19.17
CA ALA A 302 -5.76 16.21 18.78
C ALA A 302 -5.10 15.54 17.56
N LEU A 303 -4.66 16.34 16.57
CA LEU A 303 -3.89 15.82 15.44
C LEU A 303 -2.57 15.20 15.89
N THR A 304 -1.84 15.86 16.80
CA THR A 304 -0.57 15.33 17.34
C THR A 304 -0.79 14.02 18.11
N ALA A 305 -1.89 13.94 18.88
CA ALA A 305 -2.27 12.70 19.56
C ALA A 305 -2.59 11.58 18.56
N SER A 306 -3.32 11.88 17.48
CA SER A 306 -3.64 10.93 16.42
C SER A 306 -2.39 10.44 15.67
N ILE A 307 -1.46 11.35 15.33
CA ILE A 307 -0.17 11.01 14.71
C ILE A 307 0.58 9.97 15.55
N ARG A 308 0.70 10.19 16.86
CA ARG A 308 1.36 9.25 17.78
C ARG A 308 0.57 7.95 17.93
N HIS A 309 -0.75 8.04 18.10
CA HIS A 309 -1.60 6.88 18.32
C HIS A 309 -1.50 5.87 17.19
N HIS A 310 -1.55 6.35 15.95
CA HIS A 310 -1.44 5.49 14.78
C HIS A 310 0.00 5.18 14.39
N GLN A 311 1.00 5.86 14.97
CA GLN A 311 2.42 5.81 14.57
C GLN A 311 2.67 6.38 13.17
N TYR A 312 1.88 7.37 12.75
CA TYR A 312 2.08 8.08 11.48
C TYR A 312 3.41 8.83 11.41
N ASP A 313 4.03 9.09 12.56
CA ASP A 313 5.41 9.56 12.64
C ASP A 313 6.41 8.54 12.10
N LEU A 314 6.27 7.25 12.41
CA LEU A 314 7.09 6.22 11.76
C LEU A 314 6.88 6.23 10.24
N GLN A 315 5.64 6.37 9.78
CA GLN A 315 5.31 6.40 8.36
C GLN A 315 6.03 7.53 7.63
N TYR A 316 5.84 8.77 8.07
CA TYR A 316 6.43 9.89 7.35
C TYR A 316 7.96 9.91 7.48
N LEU A 317 8.54 9.37 8.55
CA LEU A 317 9.99 9.25 8.68
C LEU A 317 10.55 8.28 7.63
N LEU A 318 9.86 7.18 7.35
CA LEU A 318 10.20 6.29 6.23
C LEU A 318 10.03 6.98 4.87
N TYR A 319 8.99 7.80 4.70
CA TYR A 319 8.77 8.57 3.48
C TYR A 319 9.87 9.63 3.27
N CYS A 320 10.33 10.29 4.32
CA CYS A 320 11.46 11.22 4.27
C CYS A 320 12.74 10.54 3.76
N VAL A 321 13.04 9.33 4.24
CA VAL A 321 14.19 8.54 3.75
C VAL A 321 14.00 8.17 2.28
N ALA A 322 12.80 7.73 1.88
CA ALA A 322 12.50 7.43 0.48
C ALA A 322 12.71 8.65 -0.43
N VAL A 323 12.15 9.81 -0.06
CA VAL A 323 12.28 11.06 -0.80
C VAL A 323 13.73 11.50 -0.88
N LYS A 324 14.50 11.41 0.21
CA LYS A 324 15.93 11.71 0.18
C LYS A 324 16.67 10.86 -0.85
N LYS A 325 16.45 9.55 -0.86
CA LYS A 325 17.06 8.63 -1.84
C LYS A 325 16.64 8.96 -3.28
N ILE A 326 15.35 9.25 -3.51
CA ILE A 326 14.84 9.63 -4.83
C ILE A 326 15.46 10.95 -5.31
N LEU A 327 15.52 11.97 -4.45
CA LEU A 327 16.08 13.28 -4.82
C LEU A 327 17.60 13.22 -5.01
N ALA A 328 18.33 12.39 -4.26
CA ALA A 328 19.75 12.16 -4.51
C ALA A 328 20.01 11.58 -5.91
N LEU A 329 19.12 10.73 -6.44
CA LEU A 329 19.22 10.20 -7.80
C LEU A 329 18.84 11.23 -8.87
N ARG A 330 17.85 12.09 -8.59
CA ARG A 330 17.31 13.06 -9.57
C ARG A 330 18.09 14.37 -9.60
N GLN A 331 18.61 14.81 -8.46
CA GLN A 331 19.29 16.09 -8.26
C GLN A 331 20.59 15.92 -7.45
N PRO A 332 21.55 15.10 -7.91
CA PRO A 332 22.74 14.71 -7.14
C PRO A 332 23.69 15.88 -6.77
N LYS A 333 23.50 17.06 -7.37
CA LYS A 333 24.34 18.25 -7.14
C LYS A 333 23.75 19.23 -6.14
N VAL A 334 22.49 19.05 -5.73
CA VAL A 334 21.82 19.97 -4.81
C VAL A 334 21.76 19.31 -3.43
N PRO A 335 22.21 19.99 -2.37
CA PRO A 335 22.09 19.48 -1.00
C PRO A 335 20.64 19.20 -0.63
N PHE A 336 20.39 18.13 0.14
CA PHE A 336 19.03 17.72 0.48
C PHE A 336 18.32 18.76 1.38
N GLU A 337 19.07 19.47 2.23
CA GLU A 337 18.59 20.56 3.09
C GLU A 337 18.03 21.76 2.31
N ASP A 338 18.48 21.97 1.07
CA ASP A 338 17.97 23.00 0.17
C ASP A 338 16.72 22.53 -0.59
N LEU A 339 16.56 21.22 -0.72
CA LEU A 339 15.46 20.59 -1.43
C LEU A 339 14.28 20.24 -0.54
N PHE A 340 14.46 19.97 0.75
CA PHE A 340 13.39 19.44 1.60
C PHE A 340 12.61 20.55 2.34
N GLY A 341 11.30 20.42 2.38
CA GLY A 341 10.36 21.38 2.98
C GLY A 341 9.62 20.88 4.22
N GLY A 342 9.53 19.56 4.40
CA GLY A 342 8.81 18.93 5.51
C GLY A 342 7.71 17.97 5.05
N VAL A 343 6.92 17.51 6.02
CA VAL A 343 5.79 16.60 5.83
C VAL A 343 4.49 17.32 6.22
N VAL A 344 3.40 17.00 5.54
CA VAL A 344 2.06 17.54 5.81
C VAL A 344 1.05 16.40 5.84
N TYR A 345 0.43 16.18 6.98
CA TYR A 345 -0.66 15.22 7.12
C TYR A 345 -1.98 15.97 7.15
N LEU A 346 -2.85 15.63 6.19
CA LEU A 346 -4.12 16.30 5.95
C LEU A 346 -5.26 15.44 6.47
N PHE A 347 -5.71 15.74 7.69
CA PHE A 347 -6.92 15.16 8.26
C PHE A 347 -8.13 15.85 7.64
N LEU A 348 -8.57 15.32 6.49
CA LEU A 348 -9.53 15.96 5.59
C LEU A 348 -10.82 16.37 6.31
N ARG A 349 -11.24 15.59 7.32
CA ARG A 349 -12.45 15.90 8.10
C ARG A 349 -12.38 17.19 8.90
N GLY A 350 -11.19 17.62 9.28
CA GLY A 350 -10.94 18.89 9.96
C GLY A 350 -10.77 20.08 9.01
N MET A 351 -10.66 19.85 7.71
CA MET A 351 -10.40 20.88 6.70
C MET A 351 -11.70 21.47 6.14
N THR A 352 -12.49 22.10 7.01
CA THR A 352 -13.81 22.66 6.68
C THR A 352 -13.79 24.18 6.44
N GLY A 353 -12.60 24.79 6.46
CA GLY A 353 -12.37 26.22 6.19
C GLY A 353 -11.85 27.01 7.39
N SER A 354 -11.71 26.37 8.55
CA SER A 354 -10.97 26.91 9.70
C SER A 354 -9.46 26.88 9.40
N PRO A 355 -8.70 27.97 9.62
CA PRO A 355 -7.26 28.01 9.31
C PRO A 355 -6.41 27.06 10.16
N ASP A 356 -6.90 26.66 11.34
CA ASP A 356 -6.14 25.87 12.32
C ASP A 356 -6.62 24.41 12.42
N GLY A 357 -7.54 23.99 11.54
CA GLY A 357 -8.14 22.65 11.56
C GLY A 357 -7.57 21.70 10.52
N GLY A 358 -7.29 20.46 10.94
CA GLY A 358 -7.06 19.33 10.04
C GLY A 358 -5.70 19.29 9.32
N VAL A 359 -4.78 20.20 9.61
CA VAL A 359 -3.44 20.21 9.01
C VAL A 359 -2.38 20.00 10.09
N HIS A 360 -1.62 18.91 9.98
CA HIS A 360 -0.43 18.66 10.78
C HIS A 360 0.81 18.87 9.89
N PHE A 361 1.63 19.87 10.21
CA PHE A 361 2.89 20.14 9.52
C PHE A 361 4.07 19.84 10.44
N ASP A 362 5.04 19.07 9.95
CA ASP A 362 6.31 18.83 10.62
C ASP A 362 7.47 19.11 9.64
N PRO A 363 8.40 20.02 9.96
CA PRO A 363 9.55 20.30 9.11
C PRO A 363 10.57 19.15 9.03
N VAL A 364 10.52 18.18 9.96
CA VAL A 364 11.42 17.02 10.17
C VAL A 364 12.92 17.38 10.03
N PRO A 365 13.70 17.38 11.13
CA PRO A 365 15.11 17.75 11.08
C PRO A 365 15.91 16.94 10.05
N ILE A 366 16.70 17.60 9.20
CA ILE A 366 17.55 16.91 8.20
C ILE A 366 18.50 15.90 8.85
N ALA A 367 19.08 16.28 10.00
CA ALA A 367 19.95 15.40 10.78
C ALA A 367 19.24 14.13 11.28
N LEU A 368 17.93 14.18 11.54
CA LEU A 368 17.14 12.99 11.87
C LEU A 368 17.01 12.09 10.63
N ILE A 369 16.68 12.64 9.47
CA ILE A 369 16.55 11.87 8.22
C ILE A 369 17.88 11.19 7.86
N GLU A 370 19.01 11.87 8.08
CA GLU A 370 20.35 11.30 7.94
C GLU A 370 20.63 10.15 8.92
N ALA A 371 20.29 10.33 10.20
CA ALA A 371 20.44 9.30 11.22
C ALA A 371 19.57 8.06 10.91
N LEU A 372 18.34 8.27 10.44
CA LEU A 372 17.43 7.20 10.03
C LEU A 372 17.96 6.43 8.81
N GLU A 373 18.43 7.13 7.79
CA GLU A 373 19.03 6.49 6.61
C GLU A 373 20.25 5.66 7.00
N ALA A 374 21.11 6.16 7.89
CA ALA A 374 22.26 5.41 8.38
C ALA A 374 21.85 4.18 9.21
N GLY A 375 20.73 4.25 9.95
CA GLY A 375 20.21 3.16 10.76
C GLY A 375 19.45 2.06 9.99
N LEU A 376 19.20 2.27 8.70
CA LEU A 376 18.51 1.33 7.79
C LEU A 376 19.47 0.53 6.89
N ASN A 377 20.76 0.90 6.89
CA ASN A 377 21.80 0.30 6.05
C ASN A 377 22.68 -0.71 6.79
#